data_AF-A0A6P4FZI0-F1
#
_entry.id   AF-A0A6P4FZI0-F1
#
_cell.length_a   1.000
_cell.length_b   1.000
_cell.length_c   1.000
_cell.angle_alpha   90.00
_cell.angle_beta   90.00
_cell.angle_gamma   90.00
#
_symmetry.space_group_name_H-M   'P 1'
#
loop_
_entity.id
_entity.type
_entity.pdbx_description
1 polymer ?
#
loop_
_entity_poly.entity_id
_entity_poly.type
_entity_poly.pdbx_seq_one_letter_code
_entity_poly.pdbx_strand_id
1 'polypeptide(L)'
;MAQKIFCIILMVTLHVLSADARPSAGEAKADPSEYHGNLSVETVLKVQQCEKDANTMELCMRCAKVTKSNMVYPVCCSNDDGVKDWCREYVYFGNDEGED
;
A
#
# COMPACT_ATOMS: atom_id res chain seq x y z
N MET A 1 28.65 -27.39 21.77
CA MET A 1 27.51 -26.50 22.03
C MET A 1 27.37 -25.39 21.00
N ALA A 2 28.47 -24.70 20.63
CA ALA A 2 28.47 -23.64 19.61
C ALA A 2 27.97 -24.06 18.21
N GLN A 3 28.29 -25.29 17.76
CA GLN A 3 27.86 -25.80 16.45
C GLN A 3 26.33 -25.93 16.31
N LYS A 4 25.62 -26.31 17.38
CA LYS A 4 24.16 -26.42 17.37
C LYS A 4 23.50 -25.04 17.27
N ILE A 5 24.08 -24.04 17.94
CA ILE A 5 23.60 -22.66 17.92
C ILE A 5 23.76 -22.06 16.52
N PHE A 6 24.90 -22.31 15.87
CA PHE A 6 25.16 -21.84 14.52
C PHE A 6 24.16 -22.42 13.49
N CYS A 7 23.84 -23.72 13.60
CA CYS A 7 22.84 -24.34 12.73
C CYS A 7 21.43 -23.76 12.91
N ILE A 8 21.04 -23.42 14.14
CA ILE A 8 19.72 -22.83 14.42
C ILE A 8 19.63 -21.42 13.82
N ILE A 9 20.68 -20.60 13.96
CA ILE A 9 20.72 -19.25 13.39
C ILE A 9 20.66 -19.28 11.86
N LEU A 10 21.37 -20.21 11.22
CA LEU A 10 21.30 -20.42 9.77
C LEU A 10 19.90 -20.84 9.30
N MET A 11 19.23 -21.73 10.02
CA MET A 11 17.89 -22.19 9.65
C MET A 11 16.84 -21.08 9.75
N VAL A 12 16.93 -20.24 10.79
CA VAL A 12 16.01 -19.11 10.99
C VAL A 12 16.19 -18.04 9.92
N THR A 13 17.43 -17.69 9.57
CA THR A 13 17.72 -16.70 8.51
C THR A 13 17.23 -17.15 7.14
N LEU A 14 17.33 -18.45 6.83
CA LEU A 14 16.77 -19.04 5.62
C LEU A 14 15.23 -18.97 5.56
N HIS A 15 14.53 -19.10 6.69
CA HIS A 15 13.07 -19.01 6.72
C HIS A 15 12.56 -17.58 6.52
N VAL A 16 13.26 -16.57 7.04
CA VAL A 16 12.87 -15.17 6.86
C VAL A 16 13.04 -14.72 5.40
N LEU A 17 14.07 -15.20 4.69
CA LEU A 17 14.31 -14.88 3.28
C LEU A 17 13.34 -15.55 2.30
N SER A 18 12.64 -16.61 2.72
CA SER A 18 11.67 -17.33 1.88
C SER A 18 10.23 -16.85 2.08
N ALA A 19 10.00 -15.82 2.91
CA ALA A 19 8.71 -15.17 3.06
C ALA A 19 8.48 -14.21 1.89
N ASP A 20 8.18 -14.74 0.71
CA ASP A 20 7.50 -13.99 -0.33
C ASP A 20 6.10 -13.64 0.21
N ALA A 21 5.92 -12.42 0.71
CA ALA A 21 4.61 -11.87 1.08
C ALA A 21 3.78 -11.55 -0.18
N ARG A 22 3.75 -12.48 -1.16
CA ARG A 22 3.01 -12.33 -2.40
C ARG A 22 1.54 -12.68 -2.11
N PRO A 23 0.60 -11.73 -2.25
CA PRO A 23 -0.81 -12.07 -2.07
C PRO A 23 -1.19 -13.13 -3.09
N SER A 24 -1.97 -14.12 -2.66
CA SER A 24 -2.56 -15.11 -3.56
C SER A 24 -3.39 -14.36 -4.60
N ALA A 25 -3.07 -14.55 -5.88
CA ALA A 25 -3.83 -14.01 -7.00
C ALA A 25 -5.18 -14.74 -7.13
N GLY A 26 -6.06 -14.57 -6.15
CA GLY A 26 -7.47 -14.91 -6.26
C GLY A 26 -8.18 -13.84 -7.07
N GLU A 27 -9.09 -14.24 -7.95
CA GLU A 27 -9.92 -13.31 -8.72
C GLU A 27 -10.56 -12.27 -7.78
N ALA A 28 -10.32 -10.98 -8.07
CA ALA A 28 -10.77 -9.87 -7.25
C ALA A 28 -12.30 -9.80 -7.24
N LYS A 29 -12.92 -10.49 -6.28
CA LYS A 29 -14.28 -10.17 -5.87
C LYS A 29 -14.17 -8.97 -4.95
N ALA A 30 -14.51 -7.80 -5.47
CA ALA A 30 -14.63 -6.58 -4.67
C ALA A 30 -15.68 -6.82 -3.59
N ASP A 31 -15.23 -7.02 -2.35
CA ASP A 31 -16.09 -7.00 -1.17
C ASP A 31 -16.00 -5.59 -0.57
N PRO A 32 -17.04 -4.74 -0.71
CA PRO A 32 -17.02 -3.39 -0.17
C PRO A 32 -16.87 -3.33 1.36
N SER A 33 -17.10 -4.44 2.08
CA SER A 33 -16.92 -4.51 3.53
C SER A 33 -15.45 -4.56 3.96
N GLU A 34 -14.51 -4.78 3.03
CA GLU A 34 -13.07 -4.75 3.28
C GLU A 34 -12.56 -3.33 3.58
N TYR A 35 -13.27 -2.31 3.11
CA TYR A 35 -12.87 -0.91 3.24
C TYR A 35 -13.79 -0.15 4.20
N HIS A 36 -13.20 0.72 5.02
CA HIS A 36 -13.96 1.57 5.93
C HIS A 36 -14.70 2.68 5.16
N GLY A 37 -16.01 2.81 5.42
CA GLY A 37 -16.86 3.85 4.85
C GLY A 37 -17.84 3.31 3.82
N ASN A 38 -18.80 4.14 3.40
CA ASN A 38 -19.74 3.79 2.34
C ASN A 38 -19.11 4.08 0.97
N LEU A 39 -18.13 3.27 0.56
CA LEU A 39 -17.51 3.39 -0.76
C LEU A 39 -18.42 2.80 -1.84
N SER A 40 -18.39 3.41 -3.03
CA SER A 40 -19.03 2.82 -4.21
C SER A 40 -18.26 1.59 -4.68
N VAL A 41 -18.93 0.64 -5.35
CA VAL A 41 -18.28 -0.54 -5.95
C VAL A 41 -17.19 -0.12 -6.95
N GLU A 42 -17.42 0.96 -7.69
CA GLU A 42 -16.42 1.52 -8.61
C GLU A 42 -15.17 2.00 -7.87
N THR A 43 -15.35 2.72 -6.75
CA THR A 43 -14.23 3.17 -5.91
C THR A 43 -13.45 1.98 -5.35
N VAL A 44 -14.14 0.93 -4.87
CA VAL A 44 -13.49 -0.29 -4.36
C VAL A 44 -12.63 -0.95 -5.45
N LEU A 45 -13.14 -1.07 -6.68
CA LEU A 45 -12.36 -1.63 -7.79
C LEU A 45 -11.12 -0.78 -8.13
N LYS A 46 -11.25 0.56 -8.09
CA LYS A 46 -10.12 1.48 -8.28
C LYS A 46 -9.09 1.35 -7.16
N VAL A 47 -9.52 1.16 -5.92
CA VAL A 47 -8.62 0.91 -4.77
C VAL A 47 -7.88 -0.42 -4.93
N GLN A 48 -8.58 -1.50 -5.28
CA GLN A 48 -7.93 -2.79 -5.55
C GLN A 48 -6.94 -2.72 -6.71
N GLN A 49 -7.17 -1.85 -7.70
CA GLN A 49 -6.21 -1.59 -8.77
C GLN A 49 -5.03 -0.74 -8.30
N CYS A 50 -5.26 0.24 -7.44
CA CYS A 50 -4.25 1.07 -6.79
C CYS A 50 -3.27 0.23 -5.97
N GLU A 51 -3.75 -0.77 -5.23
CA GLU A 51 -2.94 -1.68 -4.42
C GLU A 51 -1.99 -2.57 -5.23
N LYS A 52 -2.20 -2.68 -6.56
CA LYS A 52 -1.27 -3.38 -7.46
C LYS A 52 -0.10 -2.51 -7.92
N ASP A 53 -0.21 -1.19 -7.79
CA ASP A 53 0.86 -0.25 -8.09
C ASP A 53 1.46 0.27 -6.78
N ALA A 54 2.60 -0.30 -6.39
CA ALA A 54 3.26 0.02 -5.12
C ALA A 54 3.55 1.52 -4.95
N ASN A 55 3.92 2.23 -6.02
CA ASN A 55 4.25 3.66 -5.96
C ASN A 55 3.00 4.51 -5.70
N THR A 56 1.91 4.24 -6.43
CA THR A 56 0.63 4.93 -6.21
C THR A 56 0.06 4.59 -4.83
N MET A 57 0.07 3.31 -4.45
CA MET A 57 -0.42 2.85 -3.14
C MET A 57 0.33 3.55 -2.02
N GLU A 58 1.66 3.59 -2.08
CA GLU A 58 2.50 4.24 -1.06
C GLU A 58 2.19 5.74 -0.96
N LEU A 59 2.09 6.44 -2.09
CA LEU A 59 1.72 7.86 -2.12
C LEU A 59 0.37 8.08 -1.42
N CYS A 60 -0.65 7.31 -1.79
CA CYS A 60 -1.99 7.47 -1.23
C CYS A 60 -2.04 7.09 0.26
N MET A 61 -1.31 6.07 0.70
CA MET A 61 -1.19 5.71 2.12
C MET A 61 -0.51 6.82 2.92
N ARG A 62 0.60 7.37 2.41
CA ARG A 62 1.30 8.50 3.05
C ARG A 62 0.37 9.70 3.18
N CYS A 63 -0.34 10.05 2.11
CA CYS A 63 -1.29 11.16 2.06
C CYS A 63 -2.42 11.00 3.09
N ALA A 64 -3.05 9.82 3.15
CA ALA A 64 -4.09 9.53 4.14
C ALA A 64 -3.56 9.62 5.58
N LYS A 65 -2.33 9.15 5.82
CA LYS A 65 -1.69 9.21 7.12
C LYS A 65 -1.42 10.64 7.60
N VAL A 66 -0.91 11.51 6.73
CA VAL A 66 -0.58 12.90 7.10
C VAL A 66 -1.83 13.76 7.28
N THR A 67 -2.87 13.53 6.45
CA THR A 67 -4.15 14.24 6.54
C THR A 67 -5.06 13.73 7.65
N LYS A 68 -4.82 12.50 8.14
CA LYS A 68 -5.64 11.80 9.13
C LYS A 68 -7.09 11.59 8.68
N SER A 69 -7.31 11.52 7.36
CA SER A 69 -8.62 11.31 6.77
C SER A 69 -8.71 9.93 6.12
N ASN A 70 -9.65 9.12 6.60
CA ASN A 70 -9.92 7.78 6.05
C ASN A 70 -10.51 7.82 4.62
N MET A 71 -10.96 8.99 4.16
CA MET A 71 -11.50 9.18 2.81
C MET A 71 -10.41 9.52 1.78
N VAL A 72 -9.24 9.99 2.22
CA VAL A 72 -8.17 10.42 1.30
C VAL A 72 -7.57 9.24 0.55
N TYR A 73 -7.40 8.09 1.19
CA TYR A 73 -6.87 6.91 0.52
C TYR A 73 -7.72 6.49 -0.70
N PRO A 74 -9.04 6.24 -0.57
CA PRO A 74 -9.84 5.83 -1.71
C PRO A 74 -9.97 6.91 -2.79
N VAL A 75 -10.07 8.19 -2.42
CA VAL A 75 -10.18 9.30 -3.37
C VAL A 75 -8.85 9.54 -4.12
N CYS A 76 -7.71 9.36 -3.44
CA CYS A 76 -6.39 9.38 -4.08
C CYS A 76 -6.21 8.21 -5.07
N CYS A 77 -6.60 7.01 -4.67
CA CYS A 77 -6.52 5.82 -5.52
C CYS A 77 -7.42 5.90 -6.75
N SER A 78 -8.61 6.51 -6.63
CA SER A 78 -9.48 6.76 -7.77
C SER A 78 -9.05 7.93 -8.66
N ASN A 79 -8.13 8.77 -8.15
CA ASN A 79 -7.77 10.07 -8.71
C ASN A 79 -8.99 10.97 -8.98
N ASP A 80 -10.00 10.88 -8.12
CA ASP A 80 -11.14 11.78 -8.21
C ASP A 80 -10.68 13.21 -7.85
N ASP A 81 -11.17 14.20 -8.58
CA ASP A 81 -10.85 15.63 -8.39
C ASP A 81 -9.35 15.99 -8.42
N GLY A 82 -8.50 15.16 -9.04
CA GLY A 82 -7.04 15.40 -9.09
C GLY A 82 -6.34 15.21 -7.73
N VAL A 83 -6.98 14.51 -6.79
CA VAL A 83 -6.45 14.33 -5.44
C VAL A 83 -5.12 13.58 -5.43
N LYS A 84 -4.80 12.77 -6.45
CA LYS A 84 -3.48 12.12 -6.54
C LYS A 84 -2.36 13.14 -6.69
N ASP A 85 -2.56 14.16 -7.53
CA ASP A 85 -1.56 15.21 -7.77
C ASP A 85 -1.42 16.09 -6.53
N TRP A 86 -2.55 16.46 -5.91
CA TRP A 86 -2.55 17.15 -4.63
C TRP A 86 -1.81 16.35 -3.54
N CYS A 87 -2.02 15.04 -3.47
CA CYS A 87 -1.32 14.17 -2.53
C CYS A 87 0.19 14.14 -2.80
N ARG A 88 0.62 14.15 -4.06
CA ARG A 88 2.04 14.22 -4.42
C ARG A 88 2.65 15.52 -3.92
N GLU A 89 2.05 16.66 -4.24
CA GLU A 89 2.51 17.97 -3.80
C GLU A 89 2.52 18.09 -2.27
N TYR A 90 1.49 17.58 -1.60
CA TYR A 90 1.36 17.67 -0.14
C TYR A 90 2.35 16.77 0.60
N VAL A 91 2.52 15.52 0.16
CA VAL A 91 3.42 14.55 0.80
C VAL A 91 4.88 14.92 0.59
N TYR A 92 5.23 15.47 -0.58
CA TYR A 92 6.61 15.82 -0.93
C TYR A 92 6.89 17.32 -0.81
N PHE A 93 6.00 18.10 -0.19
CA PHE A 93 6.23 19.52 0.04
C PHE A 93 7.55 19.75 0.80
N GLY A 94 8.46 20.52 0.19
CA GLY A 94 9.77 20.85 0.76
C GLY A 94 10.86 19.79 0.53
N ASN A 95 10.58 18.73 -0.23
CA ASN A 95 11.59 17.81 -0.75
C ASN A 95 11.83 18.13 -2.23
N ASP A 96 12.92 18.85 -2.54
CA ASP A 96 13.32 19.20 -3.92
C ASP A 96 13.86 18.00 -4.74
N GLU A 97 13.68 16.77 -4.27
CA GLU A 97 14.11 15.56 -4.96
C GLU A 97 12.90 14.70 -5.34
N GLY A 98 12.51 14.71 -6.62
CA GLY A 98 11.64 13.65 -7.16
C GLY A 98 10.68 14.03 -8.29
N GLU A 99 11.18 14.73 -9.31
CA GLU A 99 10.57 14.68 -10.65
C GLU A 99 11.32 13.59 -11.44
N ASP A 100 10.64 12.47 -11.73
CA ASP A 100 10.97 11.50 -12.78
C ASP A 100 9.67 10.83 -13.26
#